data_AF-G5IYT6-F1
#
_entry.id   AF-G5IYT6-F1
#
_cell.length_a   1.000
_cell.length_b   1.000
_cell.length_c   1.000
_cell.angle_alpha   90.00
_cell.angle_beta   90.00
_cell.angle_gamma   90.00
#
_symmetry.space_group_name_H-M   'P 1'
#
loop_
_entity.id
_entity.type
_entity.pdbx_description
1 polymer ?
#
loop_
_entity_poly.entity_id
_entity_poly.type
_entity_poly.pdbx_seq_one_letter_code
_entity_poly.pdbx_strand_id
1 'polypeptide(L)'
;MIATKHIGTVGAATQASATYTERRQQRIDWLLSNGLPPLPVAPYQDPHRYHKVVKASNTRGAHCPLTKDLQPIPLFSGKNPSFKDADGTPHLINHHVYQSRLPTNNELKQWFKHPSNGIGTLGSDRIKWIDLDSKQFASPDECDRSFQMLLEQRPELRLTLLEKTQSGGFRIGVRVQKPLEFTNFSLSRGGDHVGECLGAGRFTVLSPTIGPTGKSYVNLNCPDKLLEI
;
A
#
# COMPACT_ATOMS: atom_id res chain seq x y z
N MET A 1 58.36 14.22 -26.98
CA MET A 1 57.03 14.81 -26.70
C MET A 1 55.97 13.86 -27.25
N ILE A 2 55.33 13.08 -26.39
CA ILE A 2 54.26 12.15 -26.79
C ILE A 2 52.96 12.73 -26.23
N ALA A 3 52.07 13.14 -27.14
CA ALA A 3 50.81 13.77 -26.80
C ALA A 3 49.80 12.74 -26.28
N THR A 4 49.27 13.04 -25.10
CA THR A 4 48.24 12.31 -24.37
C THR A 4 46.91 12.34 -25.16
N LYS A 5 46.36 11.17 -25.51
CA LYS A 5 44.97 11.06 -25.96
C LYS A 5 44.05 11.03 -24.74
N HIS A 6 43.32 12.11 -24.51
CA HIS A 6 42.20 12.14 -23.57
C HIS A 6 41.08 11.22 -24.07
N ILE A 7 40.74 10.23 -23.24
CA ILE A 7 39.52 9.43 -23.38
C ILE A 7 38.36 10.31 -22.91
N GLY A 8 37.49 10.67 -23.85
CA GLY A 8 36.27 11.42 -23.59
C GLY A 8 35.32 10.60 -22.73
N THR A 9 34.91 11.20 -21.61
CA THR A 9 33.90 10.68 -20.70
C THR A 9 32.54 10.69 -21.41
N VAL A 10 31.97 9.52 -21.66
CA VAL A 10 30.57 9.43 -22.12
C VAL A 10 29.69 9.76 -20.93
N GLY A 11 29.05 10.93 -20.97
CA GLY A 11 28.10 11.37 -19.96
C GLY A 11 26.94 10.39 -19.87
N ALA A 12 26.81 9.70 -18.74
CA ALA A 12 25.59 9.00 -18.39
C ALA A 12 24.49 10.06 -18.25
N ALA A 13 23.58 10.10 -19.21
CA ALA A 13 22.37 10.90 -19.10
C ALA A 13 21.59 10.39 -17.89
N THR A 14 21.60 11.16 -16.80
CA THR A 14 20.74 10.96 -15.64
C THR A 14 19.30 11.08 -16.11
N GLN A 15 18.62 9.95 -16.30
CA GLN A 15 17.19 9.93 -16.55
C GLN A 15 16.50 10.66 -15.40
N ALA A 16 15.64 11.63 -15.71
CA ALA A 16 14.84 12.31 -14.71
C ALA A 16 13.99 11.27 -13.97
N SER A 17 14.04 11.30 -12.63
CA SER A 17 13.22 10.42 -11.79
C SER A 17 11.74 10.66 -12.06
N ALA A 18 10.98 9.60 -12.27
CA ALA A 18 9.55 9.67 -12.57
C ALA A 18 8.77 10.45 -11.49
N THR A 19 7.84 11.30 -11.93
CA THR A 19 6.95 12.06 -11.07
C THR A 19 6.06 11.14 -10.21
N TYR A 20 5.42 11.71 -9.17
CA TYR A 20 4.48 10.95 -8.34
C TYR A 20 3.34 10.33 -9.18
N THR A 21 2.75 11.12 -10.09
CA THR A 21 1.63 10.68 -10.93
C THR A 21 2.05 9.57 -11.89
N GLU A 22 3.25 9.66 -12.49
CA GLU A 22 3.78 8.61 -13.37
C GLU A 22 4.05 7.31 -12.59
N ARG A 23 4.69 7.38 -11.42
CA ARG A 23 4.88 6.20 -10.56
C ARG A 23 3.57 5.58 -10.10
N ARG A 24 2.56 6.41 -9.82
CA ARG A 24 1.21 5.93 -9.50
C ARG A 24 0.57 5.24 -10.70
N GLN A 25 0.71 5.78 -11.92
CA GLN A 25 0.19 5.16 -13.13
C GLN A 25 0.87 3.82 -13.41
N GLN A 26 2.21 3.74 -13.29
CA GLN A 26 2.95 2.48 -13.38
C GLN A 26 2.40 1.42 -12.41
N ARG A 27 2.06 1.83 -11.17
CA ARG A 27 1.45 0.92 -10.19
C ARG A 27 0.03 0.50 -10.60
N ILE A 28 -0.79 1.39 -11.16
CA ILE A 28 -2.12 1.05 -11.70
C ILE A 28 -1.96 -0.03 -12.77
N ASP A 29 -1.07 0.19 -13.73
CA ASP A 29 -0.88 -0.72 -14.86
C ASP A 29 -0.36 -2.08 -14.39
N TRP A 30 0.57 -2.08 -13.43
CA TRP A 30 1.08 -3.31 -12.81
C TRP A 30 0.00 -4.10 -12.05
N LEU A 31 -0.89 -3.42 -11.33
CA LEU A 31 -1.99 -4.08 -10.62
C LEU A 31 -2.97 -4.72 -11.61
N LEU A 32 -3.35 -3.99 -12.66
CA LEU A 32 -4.23 -4.50 -13.71
C LEU A 32 -3.62 -5.73 -14.41
N SER A 33 -2.33 -5.69 -14.73
CA SER A 33 -1.63 -6.82 -15.37
C SER A 33 -1.51 -8.05 -14.47
N ASN A 34 -1.64 -7.88 -13.15
CA ASN A 34 -1.66 -8.96 -12.15
C ASN A 34 -3.08 -9.39 -11.72
N GLY A 35 -4.12 -8.81 -12.33
CA GLY A 35 -5.51 -9.11 -12.01
C GLY A 35 -5.95 -8.57 -10.65
N LEU A 36 -5.31 -7.51 -10.18
CA LEU A 36 -5.58 -6.85 -8.91
C LEU A 36 -6.30 -5.51 -9.15
N PRO A 37 -7.32 -5.15 -8.33
CA PRO A 37 -8.07 -3.92 -8.52
C PRO A 37 -7.26 -2.71 -8.00
N PRO A 38 -6.87 -1.75 -8.87
CA PRO A 38 -6.29 -0.50 -8.42
C PRO A 38 -7.38 0.34 -7.75
N LEU A 39 -7.20 0.63 -6.46
CA LEU A 39 -8.14 1.45 -5.70
C LEU A 39 -7.42 2.72 -5.20
N PRO A 40 -8.03 3.90 -5.34
CA PRO A 40 -7.43 5.14 -4.90
C PRO A 40 -7.44 5.26 -3.37
N VAL A 41 -6.57 6.14 -2.87
CA VAL A 41 -6.54 6.57 -1.47
C VAL A 41 -6.53 8.09 -1.43
N ALA A 42 -7.57 8.73 -0.90
CA ALA A 42 -7.53 10.16 -0.63
C ALA A 42 -6.53 10.41 0.52
N PRO A 43 -5.69 11.46 0.45
CA PRO A 43 -4.87 11.86 1.59
C PRO A 43 -5.73 12.06 2.85
N TYR A 44 -5.10 12.02 4.01
CA TYR A 44 -5.75 12.34 5.28
C TYR A 44 -6.55 13.66 5.18
N GLN A 45 -7.81 13.64 5.62
CA GLN A 45 -8.65 14.84 5.70
C GLN A 45 -8.93 15.20 7.15
N ASP A 46 -9.10 16.50 7.41
CA ASP A 46 -9.43 17.02 8.74
C ASP A 46 -10.73 16.36 9.26
N PRO A 47 -10.68 15.64 10.40
CA PRO A 47 -11.84 14.95 10.95
C PRO A 47 -12.92 15.91 11.44
N HIS A 48 -12.61 17.16 11.78
CA HIS A 48 -13.65 18.14 12.15
C HIS A 48 -14.53 18.52 10.95
N ARG A 49 -13.97 18.47 9.73
CA ARG A 49 -14.72 18.68 8.48
C ARG A 49 -15.31 17.38 7.93
N TYR A 50 -14.57 16.26 8.05
CA TYR A 50 -14.94 14.96 7.49
C TYR A 50 -14.79 13.84 8.53
N HIS A 51 -15.74 13.75 9.46
CA HIS A 51 -15.77 12.71 10.48
C HIS A 51 -16.61 11.49 10.05
N LYS A 52 -16.31 10.34 10.66
CA LYS A 52 -17.19 9.18 10.58
C LYS A 52 -18.50 9.47 11.30
N VAL A 53 -19.59 9.00 10.70
CA VAL A 53 -20.92 9.04 11.29
C VAL A 53 -21.45 7.61 11.37
N VAL A 54 -21.76 7.16 12.58
CA VAL A 54 -22.34 5.85 12.84
C VAL A 54 -23.83 6.02 13.08
N LYS A 55 -24.65 5.39 12.24
CA LYS A 55 -26.08 5.28 12.47
C LYS A 55 -26.31 4.18 13.51
N ALA A 56 -26.96 4.51 14.63
CA ALA A 56 -27.36 3.48 15.57
C ALA A 56 -28.46 2.62 14.94
N SER A 57 -28.32 1.29 15.02
CA SER A 57 -29.28 0.36 14.42
C SER A 57 -30.69 0.48 15.02
N ASN A 58 -30.79 1.00 16.26
CA ASN A 58 -32.00 0.93 17.09
C ASN A 58 -32.47 2.29 17.64
N THR A 59 -31.82 3.41 17.29
CA THR A 59 -32.28 4.77 17.67
C THR A 59 -32.28 5.68 16.45
N ARG A 60 -33.18 6.66 16.39
CA ARG A 60 -33.26 7.68 15.31
C ARG A 60 -32.08 8.69 15.34
N GLY A 61 -30.92 8.27 15.83
CA GLY A 61 -29.75 9.11 16.03
C GLY A 61 -28.54 8.62 15.25
N ALA A 62 -27.79 9.56 14.71
CA ALA A 62 -26.44 9.33 14.21
C ALA A 62 -25.45 9.95 15.20
N HIS A 63 -24.32 9.30 15.44
CA HIS A 63 -23.28 9.82 16.32
C HIS A 63 -21.91 9.80 15.65
N CYS A 64 -21.03 10.71 16.07
CA CYS A 64 -19.64 10.75 15.69
C CYS A 64 -18.82 10.00 16.76
N PRO A 65 -18.18 8.86 16.44
CA PRO A 65 -17.29 8.21 17.38
C PRO A 65 -16.02 9.04 17.57
N LEU A 66 -15.50 9.05 18.79
CA LEU A 66 -14.30 9.80 19.16
C LEU A 66 -13.12 8.86 19.43
N THR A 67 -11.90 9.39 19.28
CA THR A 67 -10.66 8.76 19.74
C THR A 67 -10.56 8.78 21.27
N LYS A 68 -9.55 8.12 21.83
CA LYS A 68 -9.26 8.17 23.28
C LYS A 68 -9.01 9.60 23.78
N ASP A 69 -8.48 10.45 22.91
CA ASP A 69 -8.21 11.88 23.18
C ASP A 69 -9.41 12.77 22.83
N LEU A 70 -10.61 12.19 22.72
CA LEU A 70 -11.88 12.87 22.45
C LEU A 70 -11.91 13.65 21.12
N GLN A 71 -11.12 13.23 20.12
CA GLN A 71 -11.14 13.81 18.78
C GLN A 71 -12.05 13.03 17.84
N PRO A 72 -12.75 13.67 16.88
CA PRO A 72 -13.55 12.93 15.89
C PRO A 72 -12.70 11.94 15.09
N ILE A 73 -13.24 10.75 14.82
CA ILE A 73 -12.54 9.77 13.98
C ILE A 73 -12.63 10.19 12.50
N PRO A 74 -11.50 10.29 11.77
CA PRO A 74 -11.50 10.71 10.37
C PRO A 74 -12.22 9.72 9.46
N LEU A 75 -13.06 10.25 8.56
CA LEU A 75 -13.70 9.47 7.49
C LEU A 75 -12.69 9.07 6.40
N PHE A 76 -11.73 9.95 6.13
CA PHE A 76 -10.66 9.77 5.15
C PHE A 76 -9.32 9.80 5.87
N SER A 77 -8.76 8.62 6.16
CA SER A 77 -7.60 8.46 7.04
C SER A 77 -6.26 8.47 6.30
N GLY A 78 -6.27 8.57 4.96
CA GLY A 78 -5.08 8.27 4.15
C GLY A 78 -4.70 6.79 4.16
N LYS A 79 -5.59 5.91 4.66
CA LYS A 79 -5.38 4.45 4.71
C LYS A 79 -6.58 3.63 4.21
N ASN A 80 -7.68 4.28 3.83
CA ASN A 80 -8.90 3.61 3.35
C ASN A 80 -9.19 3.93 1.87
N PRO A 81 -9.86 3.02 1.14
CA PRO A 81 -10.27 3.24 -0.24
C PRO A 81 -11.16 4.49 -0.37
N SER A 82 -10.64 5.49 -1.03
CA SER A 82 -11.27 6.81 -1.18
C SER A 82 -10.54 7.63 -2.23
N PHE A 83 -11.15 8.69 -2.76
CA PHE A 83 -10.47 9.58 -3.71
C PHE A 83 -10.95 11.01 -3.57
N LYS A 84 -10.09 11.97 -3.87
CA LYS A 84 -10.50 13.33 -4.21
C LYS A 84 -10.92 13.41 -5.67
N ASP A 85 -12.05 14.04 -5.95
CA ASP A 85 -12.42 14.41 -7.31
C ASP A 85 -11.58 15.60 -7.85
N ALA A 86 -11.93 16.10 -9.03
CA ALA A 86 -11.22 17.21 -9.66
C ALA A 86 -11.25 18.49 -8.83
N ASP A 87 -12.31 18.70 -8.05
CA ASP A 87 -12.53 19.88 -7.23
C ASP A 87 -11.93 19.72 -5.82
N GLY A 88 -11.30 18.56 -5.56
CA GLY A 88 -10.66 18.24 -4.29
C GLY A 88 -11.61 17.69 -3.23
N THR A 89 -12.87 17.40 -3.57
CA THR A 89 -13.86 16.84 -2.65
C THR A 89 -13.61 15.34 -2.46
N PRO A 90 -13.49 14.86 -1.21
CA PRO A 90 -13.20 13.45 -0.94
C PRO A 90 -14.47 12.57 -0.98
N HIS A 91 -14.34 11.40 -1.59
CA HIS A 91 -15.41 10.40 -1.77
C HIS A 91 -14.94 9.02 -1.30
N LEU A 92 -15.83 8.26 -0.66
CA LEU A 92 -15.56 6.88 -0.26
C LEU A 92 -15.80 5.93 -1.44
N ILE A 93 -15.08 4.81 -1.42
CA ILE A 93 -15.32 3.70 -2.35
C ILE A 93 -15.84 2.49 -1.57
N ASN A 94 -16.97 1.95 -2.02
CA ASN A 94 -17.41 0.61 -1.62
C ASN A 94 -16.48 -0.42 -2.26
N HIS A 95 -15.35 -0.69 -1.61
CA HIS A 95 -14.28 -1.49 -2.21
C HIS A 95 -14.62 -2.99 -2.30
N HIS A 96 -15.58 -3.48 -1.52
CA HIS A 96 -15.94 -4.90 -1.48
C HIS A 96 -16.37 -5.44 -2.85
N VAL A 97 -16.99 -4.61 -3.70
CA VAL A 97 -17.41 -5.01 -5.05
C VAL A 97 -16.22 -5.36 -5.96
N TYR A 98 -15.02 -4.85 -5.66
CA TYR A 98 -13.82 -5.13 -6.46
C TYR A 98 -13.07 -6.38 -6.00
N GLN A 99 -13.60 -7.10 -5.01
CA GLN A 99 -13.10 -8.44 -4.70
C GLN A 99 -13.35 -9.42 -5.85
N SER A 100 -14.42 -9.19 -6.62
CA SER A 100 -14.89 -10.06 -7.71
C SER A 100 -14.74 -9.47 -9.11
N ARG A 101 -14.29 -8.22 -9.25
CA ARG A 101 -14.07 -7.57 -10.55
C ARG A 101 -12.97 -6.51 -10.50
N LEU A 102 -12.40 -6.19 -11.66
CA LEU A 102 -11.56 -5.02 -11.81
C LEU A 102 -12.40 -3.72 -11.95
N PRO A 103 -11.84 -2.57 -11.57
CA PRO A 103 -12.40 -1.28 -11.93
C PRO A 103 -12.46 -1.08 -13.45
N THR A 104 -13.47 -0.35 -13.90
CA THR A 104 -13.61 0.10 -15.29
C THR A 104 -12.67 1.28 -15.57
N ASN A 105 -12.39 1.52 -16.85
CA ASN A 105 -11.58 2.69 -17.26
C ASN A 105 -12.21 4.02 -16.83
N ASN A 106 -13.53 4.12 -16.78
CA ASN A 106 -14.21 5.34 -16.33
C ASN A 106 -14.03 5.56 -14.82
N GLU A 107 -14.16 4.49 -14.02
CA GLU A 107 -13.87 4.52 -12.59
C GLU A 107 -12.42 4.96 -12.34
N LEU A 108 -11.44 4.35 -13.01
CA LEU A 108 -10.03 4.72 -12.88
C LEU A 108 -9.76 6.19 -13.25
N LYS A 109 -10.31 6.66 -14.37
CA LYS A 109 -10.18 8.06 -14.80
C LYS A 109 -10.76 9.02 -13.78
N GLN A 110 -11.92 8.70 -13.20
CA GLN A 110 -12.54 9.53 -12.18
C GLN A 110 -11.70 9.57 -10.89
N TRP A 111 -11.29 8.40 -10.42
CA TRP A 111 -10.62 8.22 -9.14
C TRP A 111 -9.22 8.81 -9.09
N PHE A 112 -8.46 8.69 -10.18
CA PHE A 112 -7.07 9.13 -10.22
C PHE A 112 -6.89 10.50 -10.88
N LYS A 113 -7.99 11.22 -11.15
CA LYS A 113 -7.97 12.58 -11.71
C LYS A 113 -7.21 13.57 -10.84
N HIS A 114 -7.41 13.52 -9.52
CA HIS A 114 -6.70 14.41 -8.60
C HIS A 114 -5.25 13.92 -8.38
N PRO A 115 -4.23 14.78 -8.54
CA PRO A 115 -2.82 14.36 -8.50
C PRO A 115 -2.39 13.86 -7.12
N SER A 116 -3.02 14.31 -6.04
CA SER A 116 -2.67 13.88 -4.69
C SER A 116 -3.22 12.52 -4.28
N ASN A 117 -4.11 11.89 -5.06
CA ASN A 117 -4.65 10.59 -4.66
C ASN A 117 -3.54 9.54 -4.67
N GLY A 118 -3.47 8.77 -3.60
CA GLY A 118 -2.68 7.55 -3.51
C GLY A 118 -3.34 6.38 -4.21
N ILE A 119 -2.71 5.23 -4.06
CA ILE A 119 -3.10 3.95 -4.61
C ILE A 119 -2.94 2.84 -3.58
N GLY A 120 -3.86 1.90 -3.62
CA GLY A 120 -3.80 0.63 -2.93
C GLY A 120 -4.51 -0.45 -3.75
N THR A 121 -4.69 -1.60 -3.13
CA THR A 121 -5.35 -2.75 -3.74
C THR A 121 -5.95 -3.65 -2.66
N LEU A 122 -6.76 -4.62 -3.09
CA LEU A 122 -7.20 -5.74 -2.25
C LEU A 122 -6.24 -6.92 -2.39
N GLY A 123 -6.12 -7.73 -1.34
CA GLY A 123 -5.70 -9.12 -1.47
C GLY A 123 -6.79 -10.00 -2.09
N SER A 124 -6.46 -11.26 -2.33
CA SER A 124 -7.43 -12.26 -2.79
C SER A 124 -7.19 -13.61 -2.12
N ASP A 125 -7.92 -14.63 -2.53
CA ASP A 125 -7.68 -16.00 -2.07
C ASP A 125 -6.29 -16.48 -2.48
N ARG A 126 -5.84 -16.05 -3.67
CA ARG A 126 -4.53 -16.41 -4.24
C ARG A 126 -3.46 -15.34 -4.09
N ILE A 127 -3.77 -14.10 -3.73
CA ILE A 127 -2.77 -13.04 -3.57
C ILE A 127 -2.78 -12.57 -2.13
N LYS A 128 -1.62 -12.64 -1.50
CA LYS A 128 -1.43 -12.27 -0.09
C LYS A 128 -0.41 -11.15 0.02
N TRP A 129 -0.63 -10.28 0.99
CA TRP A 129 0.32 -9.28 1.43
C TRP A 129 0.81 -9.67 2.81
N ILE A 130 2.03 -10.17 2.89
CA ILE A 130 2.69 -10.47 4.17
C ILE A 130 3.22 -9.13 4.69
N ASP A 131 2.54 -8.57 5.68
CA ASP A 131 2.79 -7.24 6.24
C ASP A 131 3.47 -7.39 7.61
N LEU A 132 4.78 -7.12 7.68
CA LEU A 132 5.53 -7.03 8.92
C LEU A 132 5.29 -5.66 9.53
N ASP A 133 4.73 -5.62 10.73
CA ASP A 133 4.31 -4.38 11.37
C ASP A 133 5.37 -3.91 12.37
N SER A 134 6.02 -2.78 12.09
CA SER A 134 7.18 -2.30 12.87
C SER A 134 6.88 -2.09 14.35
N LYS A 135 5.62 -1.82 14.73
CA LYS A 135 5.22 -1.65 16.14
C LYS A 135 5.13 -2.96 16.93
N GLN A 136 5.19 -4.10 16.26
CA GLN A 136 5.18 -5.42 16.88
C GLN A 136 6.59 -5.91 17.25
N PHE A 137 7.62 -5.18 16.85
CA PHE A 137 9.01 -5.46 17.19
C PHE A 137 9.46 -4.55 18.35
N ALA A 138 10.49 -4.96 19.10
CA ALA A 138 11.01 -4.15 20.19
C ALA A 138 11.68 -2.86 19.68
N SER A 139 12.14 -2.86 18.42
CA SER A 139 12.65 -1.67 17.75
C SER A 139 12.49 -1.73 16.23
N PRO A 140 12.52 -0.58 15.53
CA PRO A 140 12.55 -0.55 14.07
C PRO A 140 13.71 -1.36 13.48
N ASP A 141 14.89 -1.33 14.11
CA ASP A 141 16.06 -2.08 13.64
C ASP A 141 15.85 -3.60 13.72
N GLU A 142 15.09 -4.07 14.70
CA GLU A 142 14.72 -5.48 14.80
C GLU A 142 13.74 -5.90 13.70
N CYS A 143 12.79 -5.02 13.34
CA CYS A 143 11.92 -5.24 12.19
C CYS A 143 12.73 -5.32 10.88
N ASP A 144 13.64 -4.36 10.67
CA ASP A 144 14.54 -4.33 9.51
C ASP A 144 15.41 -5.62 9.44
N ARG A 145 16.03 -6.04 10.55
CA ARG A 145 16.79 -7.31 10.61
C ARG A 145 15.92 -8.52 10.32
N SER A 146 14.74 -8.60 10.90
CA SER A 146 13.82 -9.73 10.72
C SER A 146 13.35 -9.86 9.27
N PHE A 147 13.10 -8.73 8.60
CA PHE A 147 12.81 -8.70 7.17
C PHE A 147 14.00 -9.20 6.34
N GLN A 148 15.22 -8.75 6.62
CA GLN A 148 16.42 -9.23 5.92
C GLN A 148 16.65 -10.73 6.13
N MET A 149 16.54 -11.22 7.37
CA MET A 149 16.65 -12.64 7.69
C MET A 149 15.62 -13.48 6.93
N LEU A 150 14.38 -13.01 6.80
CA LEU A 150 13.35 -13.70 6.01
C LEU A 150 13.78 -13.82 4.54
N LEU A 151 14.31 -12.74 3.95
CA LEU A 151 14.82 -12.78 2.59
C LEU A 151 16.07 -13.66 2.46
N GLU A 152 16.97 -13.70 3.45
CA GLU A 152 18.13 -14.60 3.45
C GLU A 152 17.73 -16.08 3.54
N GLN A 153 16.75 -16.40 4.38
CA GLN A 153 16.23 -17.76 4.52
C GLN A 153 15.44 -18.22 3.30
N ARG A 154 14.75 -17.29 2.62
CA ARG A 154 13.96 -17.54 1.41
C ARG A 154 14.36 -16.57 0.30
N PRO A 155 15.52 -16.78 -0.36
CA PRO A 155 16.06 -15.85 -1.35
C PRO A 155 15.13 -15.55 -2.52
N GLU A 156 14.25 -16.49 -2.87
CA GLU A 156 13.24 -16.32 -3.92
C GLU A 156 12.28 -15.17 -3.63
N LEU A 157 12.06 -14.78 -2.37
CA LEU A 157 11.22 -13.63 -2.01
C LEU A 157 11.78 -12.30 -2.53
N ARG A 158 13.07 -12.24 -2.91
CA ARG A 158 13.64 -11.07 -3.61
C ARG A 158 13.10 -10.93 -5.03
N LEU A 159 12.49 -11.96 -5.60
CA LEU A 159 11.90 -11.98 -6.94
C LEU A 159 10.42 -11.58 -6.94
N THR A 160 9.93 -10.92 -5.88
CA THR A 160 8.55 -10.45 -5.81
C THR A 160 8.43 -9.00 -5.34
N LEU A 161 7.19 -8.52 -5.22
CA LEU A 161 6.92 -7.16 -4.77
C LEU A 161 7.37 -7.01 -3.32
N LEU A 162 8.28 -6.07 -3.09
CA LEU A 162 8.77 -5.69 -1.77
C LEU A 162 8.54 -4.19 -1.56
N GLU A 163 7.97 -3.82 -0.42
CA GLU A 163 7.75 -2.42 -0.06
C GLU A 163 8.11 -2.12 1.40
N LYS A 164 8.56 -0.89 1.66
CA LYS A 164 8.62 -0.31 2.99
C LYS A 164 7.39 0.58 3.21
N THR A 165 6.70 0.38 4.32
CA THR A 165 5.48 1.13 4.66
C THR A 165 5.81 2.49 5.27
N GLN A 166 4.83 3.41 5.28
CA GLN A 166 5.00 4.75 5.88
C GLN A 166 5.41 4.74 7.37
N SER A 167 5.12 3.66 8.10
CA SER A 167 5.39 3.49 9.53
C SER A 167 6.68 2.71 9.80
N GLY A 168 7.40 2.31 8.75
CA GLY A 168 8.69 1.61 8.85
C GLY A 168 8.60 0.09 8.80
N GLY A 169 7.41 -0.51 8.78
CA GLY A 169 7.22 -1.94 8.52
C GLY A 169 7.46 -2.32 7.06
N PHE A 170 7.34 -3.59 6.72
CA PHE A 170 7.60 -4.12 5.37
C PHE A 170 6.45 -4.92 4.83
N ARG A 171 6.37 -4.99 3.50
CA ARG A 171 5.38 -5.80 2.80
C ARG A 171 6.00 -6.66 1.73
N ILE A 172 5.57 -7.92 1.69
CA ILE A 172 5.90 -8.88 0.64
C ILE A 172 4.59 -9.29 -0.03
N GLY A 173 4.46 -9.00 -1.32
CA GLY A 173 3.34 -9.49 -2.13
C GLY A 173 3.66 -10.88 -2.68
N VAL A 174 2.79 -11.86 -2.49
CA VAL A 174 2.98 -13.21 -3.03
C VAL A 174 1.70 -13.75 -3.63
N ARG A 175 1.84 -14.67 -4.58
CA ARG A 175 0.75 -15.52 -5.05
C ARG A 175 0.86 -16.87 -4.36
N VAL A 176 -0.24 -17.39 -3.83
CA VAL A 176 -0.32 -18.69 -3.17
C VAL A 176 -1.16 -19.66 -3.99
N GLN A 177 -0.77 -20.92 -4.01
CA GLN A 177 -1.53 -21.97 -4.72
C GLN A 177 -2.87 -22.27 -4.06
N LYS A 178 -2.93 -22.16 -2.73
CA LYS A 178 -4.12 -22.43 -1.91
C LYS A 178 -4.42 -21.26 -0.99
N PRO A 179 -5.72 -21.01 -0.68
CA PRO A 179 -6.08 -20.03 0.34
C PRO A 179 -5.37 -20.33 1.68
N LEU A 180 -4.94 -19.28 2.36
CA LEU A 180 -4.40 -19.35 3.71
C LEU A 180 -5.50 -18.96 4.71
N GLU A 181 -5.61 -19.70 5.81
CA GLU A 181 -6.66 -19.51 6.83
C GLU A 181 -6.20 -18.67 8.03
N PHE A 182 -4.94 -18.25 8.06
CA PHE A 182 -4.41 -17.38 9.10
C PHE A 182 -4.32 -15.93 8.62
N THR A 183 -4.40 -14.99 9.56
CA THR A 183 -4.07 -13.58 9.33
C THR A 183 -2.82 -13.22 10.10
N ASN A 184 -2.85 -13.33 11.43
CA ASN A 184 -1.68 -13.03 12.26
C ASN A 184 -0.62 -14.11 12.12
N PHE A 185 0.66 -13.74 12.11
CA PHE A 185 1.77 -14.69 12.08
C PHE A 185 2.93 -14.31 13.00
N SER A 186 3.75 -15.30 13.34
CA SER A 186 5.04 -15.18 14.00
C SER A 186 6.14 -15.70 13.06
N LEU A 187 7.38 -15.23 13.23
CA LEU A 187 8.53 -15.73 12.43
C LEU A 187 9.12 -17.03 12.97
N SER A 188 8.75 -17.41 14.19
CA SER A 188 9.17 -18.64 14.85
C SER A 188 7.98 -19.34 15.49
N ARG A 189 8.06 -20.66 15.62
CA ARG A 189 7.00 -21.45 16.25
C ARG A 189 6.86 -21.04 17.72
N GLY A 190 5.67 -20.58 18.10
CA GLY A 190 5.38 -20.10 19.46
C GLY A 190 5.98 -18.73 19.80
N GLY A 191 6.56 -18.03 18.82
CA GLY A 191 7.04 -16.67 19.00
C GLY A 191 5.90 -15.64 19.00
N ASP A 192 6.26 -14.39 19.26
CA ASP A 192 5.32 -13.27 19.28
C ASP A 192 4.76 -12.97 17.89
N HIS A 193 3.55 -12.40 17.88
CA HIS A 193 2.90 -11.91 16.68
C HIS A 193 3.70 -10.73 16.11
N VAL A 194 4.10 -10.80 14.83
CA VAL A 194 4.92 -9.77 14.18
C VAL A 194 4.21 -8.98 13.07
N GLY A 195 3.00 -9.42 12.67
CA GLY A 195 2.32 -8.85 11.52
C GLY A 195 1.20 -9.71 10.95
N GLU A 196 0.65 -9.27 9.82
CA GLU A 196 -0.55 -9.81 9.22
C GLU A 196 -0.31 -10.31 7.79
N CYS A 197 -0.92 -11.43 7.44
CA CYS A 197 -1.06 -11.97 6.09
C CYS A 197 -2.41 -11.55 5.53
N LEU A 198 -2.44 -10.45 4.77
CA LEU A 198 -3.66 -9.83 4.27
C LEU A 198 -4.11 -10.49 2.97
N GLY A 199 -5.28 -11.14 3.00
CA GLY A 199 -5.88 -11.84 1.86
C GLY A 199 -7.15 -11.17 1.33
N ALA A 200 -8.13 -11.99 0.91
CA ALA A 200 -9.39 -11.52 0.35
C ALA A 200 -10.11 -10.53 1.26
N GLY A 201 -10.62 -9.46 0.66
CA GLY A 201 -11.34 -8.37 1.33
C GLY A 201 -10.46 -7.40 2.10
N ARG A 202 -9.16 -7.70 2.28
CA ARG A 202 -8.24 -6.83 3.02
C ARG A 202 -7.60 -5.84 2.07
N PHE A 203 -7.82 -4.55 2.35
CA PHE A 203 -7.21 -3.46 1.62
C PHE A 203 -5.81 -3.15 2.13
N THR A 204 -4.90 -2.84 1.21
CA THR A 204 -3.56 -2.39 1.51
C THR A 204 -3.16 -1.19 0.65
N VAL A 205 -2.46 -0.23 1.25
CA VAL A 205 -1.95 0.97 0.58
C VAL A 205 -0.57 0.68 0.02
N LEU A 206 -0.31 1.04 -1.23
CA LEU A 206 0.93 0.74 -1.93
C LEU A 206 1.75 2.00 -2.23
N SER A 207 3.02 1.82 -2.57
CA SER A 207 3.83 2.86 -3.18
C SER A 207 3.20 3.35 -4.51
N PRO A 208 3.28 4.65 -4.84
CA PRO A 208 4.06 5.70 -4.17
C PRO A 208 3.26 6.50 -3.12
N THR A 209 2.11 6.02 -2.64
CA THR A 209 1.18 6.79 -1.77
C THR A 209 1.87 7.46 -0.60
N ILE A 210 1.46 8.69 -0.29
CA ILE A 210 1.85 9.40 0.93
C ILE A 210 0.84 9.07 2.02
N GLY A 211 1.31 8.48 3.11
CA GLY A 211 0.45 8.12 4.24
C GLY A 211 0.16 9.30 5.18
N PRO A 212 -0.75 9.14 6.16
CA PRO A 212 -1.07 10.15 7.18
C PRO A 212 0.12 10.72 7.97
N THR A 213 1.24 10.00 8.06
CA THR A 213 2.46 10.54 8.73
C THR A 213 3.24 11.53 7.85
N GLY A 214 2.81 11.77 6.61
CA GLY A 214 3.55 12.54 5.61
C GLY A 214 4.66 11.75 4.91
N LYS A 215 4.94 10.51 5.35
CA LYS A 215 5.92 9.62 4.72
C LYS A 215 5.28 8.81 3.60
N SER A 216 6.03 8.58 2.52
CA SER A 216 5.60 7.73 1.42
C SER A 216 5.79 6.24 1.74
N TYR A 217 4.94 5.41 1.16
CA TYR A 217 5.25 4.00 0.92
C TYR A 217 6.34 3.94 -0.16
N VAL A 218 7.36 3.10 0.06
CA VAL A 218 8.56 3.02 -0.79
C VAL A 218 8.60 1.66 -1.46
N ASN A 219 8.75 1.65 -2.78
CA ASN A 219 9.02 0.42 -3.51
C ASN A 219 10.48 0.01 -3.33
N LEU A 220 10.71 -1.22 -2.87
CA LEU A 220 12.03 -1.83 -2.76
C LEU A 220 12.30 -2.75 -3.95
N ASN A 221 11.26 -3.45 -4.42
CA ASN A 221 11.28 -4.24 -5.65
C ASN A 221 9.87 -4.35 -6.24
N CYS A 222 9.77 -4.42 -7.57
CA CYS A 222 8.51 -4.57 -8.29
C CYS A 222 8.71 -5.31 -9.63
N PRO A 223 8.83 -6.64 -9.60
CA PRO A 223 8.91 -7.43 -10.82
C PRO A 223 7.53 -7.50 -11.51
N ASP A 224 7.48 -7.84 -12.80
CA ASP A 224 6.24 -7.84 -13.59
C ASP A 224 5.13 -8.73 -13.03
N LYS A 225 5.50 -9.80 -12.32
CA LYS A 225 4.58 -10.75 -11.70
C LYS A 225 4.94 -11.01 -10.25
N LEU A 226 3.92 -11.31 -9.45
CA LEU A 226 4.12 -11.85 -8.11
C LEU A 226 4.73 -13.26 -8.18
N LEU A 227 5.61 -13.57 -7.22
CA LEU A 227 6.16 -14.91 -7.05
C LEU A 227 5.04 -15.84 -6.58
N GLU A 228 4.96 -17.01 -7.19
CA GLU A 228 4.07 -18.07 -6.72
C GLU A 228 4.79 -18.96 -5.69
N ILE A 229 4.15 -19.17 -4.53
CA ILE A 229 4.63 -19.99 -3.41
C ILE A 229 3.60 -21.03 -2.97
#